data_AF-A0A7S1GB49-F1
#
_entry.id   AF-A0A7S1GB49-F1
#
_cell.length_a   1.000
_cell.length_b   1.000
_cell.length_c   1.000
_cell.angle_alpha   90.00
_cell.angle_beta   90.00
_cell.angle_gamma   90.00
#
_symmetry.space_group_name_H-M   'P 1'
#
loop_
_entity.id
_entity.type
_entity.pdbx_description
1 polymer ?
#
loop_
_entity_poly.entity_id
_entity_poly.type
_entity_poly.pdbx_seq_one_letter_code
_entity_poly.pdbx_strand_id
1 'polypeptide(L)'
;VNGITIEDEPGMRPKTGPKGRKGPSLSLTTRDIEGAHAGYVPKHVMGGIHPDKRRHYRNVNFVADIEGATTGSRTLGIRTKRVTDPNNPNYPSLDGGVYAPPVTPPAASRTLLDPKDAEIT
;
A
#
# COMPACT_ATOMS: atom_id res chain seq x y z
N VAL A 1 7.87 85.39 -17.79
CA VAL A 1 7.03 84.27 -17.34
C VAL A 1 5.59 84.74 -17.48
N ASN A 2 4.93 84.30 -18.54
CA ASN A 2 3.71 84.92 -19.07
C ASN A 2 2.55 84.65 -18.10
N GLY A 3 1.84 85.71 -17.67
CA GLY A 3 0.88 85.74 -16.57
C GLY A 3 -0.38 84.89 -16.76
N ILE A 4 -0.21 83.57 -16.81
CA ILE A 4 -1.28 82.58 -16.78
C ILE A 4 -1.44 82.13 -15.32
N THR A 5 -2.54 82.52 -14.69
CA THR A 5 -2.97 81.95 -13.41
C THR A 5 -3.74 80.67 -13.69
N ILE A 6 -3.18 79.53 -13.28
CA ILE A 6 -3.87 78.23 -13.37
C ILE A 6 -4.73 78.10 -12.13
N GLU A 7 -6.04 78.23 -12.31
CA GLU A 7 -7.03 78.06 -11.24
C GLU A 7 -7.76 76.73 -11.43
N ASP A 8 -8.10 76.06 -10.33
CA ASP A 8 -8.81 74.78 -10.37
C ASP A 8 -10.25 74.97 -10.86
N GLU A 9 -10.59 74.41 -12.02
CA GLU A 9 -11.96 74.47 -12.55
C GLU A 9 -12.91 73.48 -11.84
N PRO A 10 -14.23 73.78 -11.78
CA PRO A 10 -15.22 72.88 -11.19
C PRO A 10 -15.29 71.55 -11.94
N GLY A 11 -14.61 70.52 -11.43
CA GLY A 11 -14.53 69.19 -12.04
C GLY A 11 -13.12 68.62 -12.16
N MET A 12 -12.09 69.44 -11.94
CA MET A 12 -10.69 69.01 -11.94
C MET A 12 -10.31 68.13 -10.75
N ARG A 13 -11.06 68.22 -9.64
CA ARG A 13 -10.81 67.37 -8.47
C ARG A 13 -11.22 65.92 -8.75
N PRO A 14 -10.38 64.93 -8.40
CA PRO A 14 -10.77 63.53 -8.50
C PRO A 14 -12.01 63.26 -7.65
N LYS A 15 -12.85 62.32 -8.09
CA LYS A 15 -14.05 61.92 -7.35
C LYS A 15 -13.67 61.54 -5.92
N THR A 16 -14.40 62.06 -4.95
CA THR A 16 -14.21 61.71 -3.54
C THR A 16 -14.29 60.20 -3.38
N GLY A 17 -13.28 59.63 -2.71
CA GLY A 17 -13.24 58.21 -2.41
C GLY A 17 -14.48 57.75 -1.62
N PRO A 18 -14.79 56.45 -1.66
CA PRO A 18 -15.91 55.91 -0.89
C PRO A 18 -15.75 56.26 0.59
N LYS A 19 -16.86 56.65 1.23
CA LYS A 19 -16.88 56.93 2.67
C LYS A 19 -16.47 55.67 3.42
N GLY A 20 -15.55 55.81 4.38
CA GLY A 20 -15.18 54.72 5.28
C GLY A 20 -16.42 54.13 5.95
N ARG A 21 -16.48 52.79 6.05
CA ARG A 21 -17.62 52.09 6.65
C ARG A 21 -17.79 52.53 8.10
N LYS A 22 -18.95 53.09 8.46
CA LYS A 22 -19.31 53.35 9.86
C LYS A 22 -19.77 52.05 10.52
N GLY A 23 -18.83 51.33 11.10
CA GLY A 23 -19.09 50.12 11.87
C GLY A 23 -17.77 49.57 12.42
N PRO A 24 -17.81 48.63 13.38
CA PRO A 24 -16.60 47.98 13.80
C PRO A 24 -15.91 47.35 12.57
N SER A 25 -14.59 47.50 12.48
CA SER A 25 -13.77 46.57 11.70
C SER A 25 -14.03 45.21 12.33
N LEU A 26 -14.89 44.40 11.71
CA LEU A 26 -15.00 42.99 12.05
C LEU A 26 -13.57 42.49 11.93
N SER A 27 -12.97 42.14 13.07
CA SER A 27 -11.56 41.80 13.12
C SER A 27 -11.37 40.69 12.10
N LEU A 28 -10.58 40.94 11.05
CA LEU A 28 -10.18 39.96 10.04
C LEU A 28 -9.23 38.96 10.72
N THR A 29 -9.70 38.29 11.77
CA THR A 29 -8.95 37.21 12.41
C THR A 29 -9.19 35.99 11.57
N THR A 30 -8.14 35.30 11.15
CA THR A 30 -8.24 34.02 10.43
C THR A 30 -8.76 32.86 11.29
N ARG A 31 -9.34 33.16 12.47
CA ARG A 31 -9.84 32.16 13.42
C ARG A 31 -11.19 31.58 13.03
N ASP A 32 -11.98 32.32 12.25
CA ASP A 32 -13.27 31.89 11.70
C ASP A 32 -13.13 31.04 10.42
N ILE A 33 -11.95 31.04 9.80
CA ILE A 33 -11.63 30.21 8.63
C ILE A 33 -11.01 28.88 9.10
N GLU A 34 -11.71 27.79 8.82
CA GLU A 34 -11.17 26.45 9.05
C GLU A 34 -9.84 26.25 8.30
N GLY A 35 -8.81 25.75 8.99
CA GLY A 35 -7.48 25.56 8.39
C GLY A 35 -6.55 26.78 8.38
N ALA A 36 -7.03 27.98 8.71
CA ALA A 36 -6.23 29.20 8.58
C ALA A 36 -5.46 29.60 9.86
N HIS A 37 -5.47 28.77 10.90
CA HIS A 37 -4.69 28.96 12.12
C HIS A 37 -3.67 27.83 12.34
N ALA A 38 -2.50 28.19 12.89
CA ALA A 38 -1.49 27.22 13.28
C ALA A 38 -2.05 26.25 14.33
N GLY A 39 -1.94 24.95 14.06
CA GLY A 39 -2.49 23.89 14.92
C GLY A 39 -3.89 23.40 14.56
N TYR A 40 -4.51 23.91 13.48
CA TYR A 40 -5.74 23.32 12.97
C TYR A 40 -5.51 21.86 12.54
N VAL A 41 -6.27 20.95 13.15
CA VAL A 41 -6.33 19.54 12.76
C VAL A 41 -7.72 19.26 12.22
N PRO A 42 -7.88 18.88 10.94
CA PRO A 42 -9.21 18.65 10.39
C PRO A 42 -9.90 17.51 11.13
N LYS A 43 -11.20 17.65 11.42
CA LYS A 43 -11.99 16.67 12.18
C LYS A 43 -12.02 15.27 11.55
N HIS A 44 -11.81 15.19 10.23
CA HIS A 44 -11.81 13.95 9.46
C HIS A 44 -10.41 13.35 9.26
N VAL A 45 -9.34 14.09 9.59
CA VAL A 45 -7.97 13.57 9.49
C VAL A 45 -7.80 12.48 10.56
N MET A 46 -7.25 11.33 10.15
CA MET A 46 -7.14 10.10 10.94
C MET A 46 -8.49 9.45 11.33
N GLY A 47 -9.58 9.75 10.62
CA GLY A 47 -10.88 9.10 10.87
C GLY A 47 -11.49 9.43 12.24
N GLY A 48 -11.18 10.59 12.80
CA GLY A 48 -11.64 10.99 14.14
C GLY A 48 -10.84 10.38 15.30
N ILE A 49 -9.71 9.71 15.01
CA ILE A 49 -8.85 9.15 16.05
C ILE A 49 -8.06 10.26 16.74
N HIS A 50 -8.21 10.35 18.08
CA HIS A 50 -7.43 11.26 18.91
C HIS A 50 -5.92 11.00 18.74
N PRO A 51 -5.06 12.04 18.58
CA PRO A 51 -3.63 11.87 18.31
C PRO A 51 -2.92 10.99 19.35
N ASP A 52 -3.27 11.11 20.63
CA ASP A 52 -2.70 10.28 21.70
C ASP A 52 -3.01 8.78 21.55
N LYS A 53 -4.16 8.46 20.95
CA LYS A 53 -4.58 7.07 20.72
C LYS A 53 -3.99 6.49 19.45
N ARG A 54 -3.42 7.31 18.56
CA ARG A 54 -2.84 6.86 17.28
C ARG A 54 -1.81 5.75 17.46
N ARG A 55 -0.95 5.86 18.47
CA ARG A 55 0.05 4.83 18.78
C ARG A 55 -0.60 3.51 19.16
N HIS A 56 -1.64 3.56 19.99
CA HIS A 56 -2.40 2.37 20.39
C HIS A 56 -3.02 1.67 19.17
N TYR A 57 -3.71 2.42 18.30
CA TYR A 57 -4.30 1.84 17.09
C TYR A 57 -3.27 1.24 16.14
N ARG A 58 -2.09 1.87 15.98
CA ARG A 58 -1.00 1.29 15.17
C ARG A 58 -0.44 0.02 15.78
N ASN A 59 -0.29 -0.04 17.10
CA ASN A 59 0.26 -1.20 17.79
C ASN A 59 -0.68 -2.41 17.71
N VAL A 60 -1.99 -2.21 17.91
CA VAL A 60 -2.98 -3.30 17.86
C VAL A 60 -3.13 -3.85 16.44
N ASN A 61 -3.02 -3.00 15.42
CA ASN A 61 -3.12 -3.40 14.02
C ASN A 61 -1.76 -3.74 13.39
N PHE A 62 -0.72 -3.96 14.20
CA PHE A 62 0.58 -4.35 13.70
C PHE A 62 0.58 -5.84 13.37
N VAL A 63 0.94 -6.19 12.13
CA VAL A 63 0.81 -7.55 11.58
C VAL A 63 2.15 -8.20 11.23
N ALA A 64 3.27 -7.69 11.78
CA ALA A 64 4.60 -8.17 11.40
C ALA A 64 4.95 -9.56 11.94
N ASP A 65 4.26 -10.01 12.97
CA ASP A 65 4.35 -11.34 13.57
C ASP A 65 3.52 -12.40 12.81
N ILE A 66 2.65 -11.99 11.88
CA ILE A 66 1.83 -12.89 11.08
C ILE A 66 2.55 -13.20 9.76
N GLU A 67 2.94 -14.46 9.57
CA GLU A 67 3.54 -14.93 8.32
C GLU A 67 2.56 -14.75 7.15
N GLY A 68 3.03 -14.13 6.07
CA GLY A 68 2.23 -13.83 4.88
C GLY A 68 1.44 -12.51 4.94
N ALA A 69 1.34 -11.84 6.10
CA ALA A 69 0.63 -10.57 6.23
C ALA A 69 1.47 -9.35 5.82
N THR A 70 2.80 -9.46 5.84
CA THR A 70 3.72 -8.40 5.41
C THR A 70 4.26 -8.63 4.01
N THR A 71 4.58 -7.55 3.31
CA THR A 71 5.19 -7.61 1.97
C THR A 71 6.51 -8.40 2.03
N GLY A 72 6.60 -9.47 1.23
CA GLY A 72 7.80 -10.32 1.16
C GLY A 72 7.88 -11.44 2.19
N SER A 73 6.98 -11.49 3.19
CA SER A 73 6.93 -12.62 4.15
C SER A 73 6.37 -13.90 3.56
N ARG A 74 5.54 -13.81 2.51
CA ARG A 74 4.97 -14.98 1.84
C ARG A 74 6.01 -15.59 0.89
N THR A 75 6.46 -16.80 1.18
CA THR A 75 7.18 -17.60 0.19
C THR A 75 6.19 -18.29 -0.76
N LEU A 76 6.31 -18.02 -2.06
CA LEU A 76 5.53 -18.74 -3.07
C LEU A 76 6.17 -20.10 -3.37
N GLY A 77 5.38 -21.17 -3.28
CA GLY A 77 5.79 -22.54 -3.60
C GLY A 77 6.44 -23.30 -2.44
N ILE A 78 6.55 -24.62 -2.63
CA ILE A 78 7.21 -25.52 -1.67
C ILE A 78 8.72 -25.48 -1.94
N ARG A 79 9.51 -25.00 -0.98
CA ARG A 79 10.97 -25.14 -1.05
C ARG A 79 11.35 -26.57 -0.68
N THR A 80 11.65 -27.40 -1.68
CA THR A 80 12.16 -28.75 -1.43
C THR A 80 13.69 -28.74 -1.43
N LYS A 81 14.33 -29.48 -0.51
CA LYS A 81 15.77 -29.77 -0.57
C LYS A 81 16.10 -30.95 -1.50
N ARG A 82 15.17 -31.29 -2.39
CA ARG A 82 15.29 -32.48 -3.23
C ARG A 82 16.40 -32.23 -4.25
N VAL A 83 17.33 -33.18 -4.32
CA VAL A 83 18.44 -33.16 -5.29
C VAL A 83 17.93 -33.45 -6.70
N THR A 84 16.75 -34.07 -6.82
CA THR A 84 16.18 -34.53 -8.08
C THR A 84 14.80 -33.92 -8.33
N ASP A 85 14.56 -33.51 -9.58
CA ASP A 85 13.26 -33.00 -10.03
C ASP A 85 12.21 -34.13 -10.00
N PRO A 86 11.10 -34.01 -9.25
CA PRO A 86 10.06 -35.03 -9.22
C PRO A 86 9.33 -35.22 -10.55
N ASN A 87 9.32 -34.22 -11.44
CA ASN A 87 8.72 -34.34 -12.77
C ASN A 87 9.66 -35.01 -13.79
N ASN A 88 10.96 -35.08 -13.47
CA ASN A 88 11.96 -35.77 -14.27
C ASN A 88 13.04 -36.39 -13.36
N PRO A 89 12.73 -37.51 -12.69
CA PRO A 89 13.60 -38.05 -11.66
C PRO A 89 14.86 -38.68 -12.27
N ASN A 90 15.98 -37.96 -12.20
CA ASN A 90 17.30 -38.49 -12.51
C ASN A 90 18.00 -38.95 -11.21
N TYR A 91 17.85 -40.22 -10.86
CA TYR A 91 18.50 -40.79 -9.67
C TYR A 91 19.95 -41.20 -10.00
N PRO A 92 20.97 -40.58 -9.37
CA PRO A 92 22.33 -41.06 -9.50
C PRO A 92 22.47 -42.42 -8.80
N SER A 93 23.15 -43.37 -9.45
CA SER A 93 23.55 -44.62 -8.79
C SER A 93 24.63 -44.34 -7.74
N LEU A 94 24.88 -45.33 -6.87
CA LEU A 94 25.96 -45.26 -5.87
C LEU A 94 27.34 -45.00 -6.52
N ASP A 95 27.50 -45.42 -7.77
CA ASP A 95 28.73 -45.29 -8.57
C ASP A 95 28.73 -44.04 -9.49
N GLY A 96 27.72 -43.16 -9.38
CA GLY A 96 27.60 -41.94 -10.18
C GLY A 96 27.07 -42.16 -11.61
N GLY A 97 26.65 -43.39 -11.94
CA GLY A 97 25.98 -43.69 -13.20
C GLY A 97 24.55 -43.16 -13.23
N VAL A 98 24.09 -42.69 -14.38
CA VAL A 98 22.68 -42.31 -14.58
C VAL A 98 21.84 -43.57 -14.74
N TYR A 99 20.86 -43.77 -13.86
CA TYR A 99 19.93 -44.90 -14.00
C TYR A 99 19.09 -44.73 -15.27
N ALA A 100 18.98 -45.78 -16.08
CA ALA A 100 18.04 -45.77 -17.19
C ALA A 100 16.60 -45.60 -16.63
N PRO A 101 15.73 -44.83 -17.30
CA PRO A 101 14.36 -44.66 -16.85
C PRO A 101 13.70 -46.02 -16.73
N PRO A 102 12.90 -46.27 -15.66
CA PRO A 102 12.21 -47.53 -15.50
C PRO A 102 11.30 -47.74 -16.72
N VAL A 103 11.56 -48.79 -17.48
CA VAL A 103 10.73 -49.15 -18.62
C VAL A 103 9.42 -49.68 -18.05
N THR A 104 8.33 -48.95 -18.28
CA THR A 104 7.00 -49.44 -17.92
C THR A 104 6.77 -50.76 -18.65
N PRO A 105 6.59 -51.89 -17.96
CA PRO A 105 6.35 -53.16 -18.63
C PRO A 105 5.06 -53.03 -19.46
N PRO A 106 5.00 -53.67 -20.64
CA PRO A 106 3.82 -53.61 -21.50
C PRO A 106 2.59 -54.07 -20.72
N ALA A 107 1.44 -53.42 -20.93
CA ALA A 107 0.23 -53.69 -20.15
C ALA A 107 -0.20 -55.18 -20.15
N ALA A 108 0.20 -55.93 -21.17
CA ALA A 108 -0.04 -57.37 -21.30
C ALA A 108 0.69 -58.25 -20.27
N SER A 109 1.76 -57.77 -19.62
CA SER A 109 2.47 -58.50 -18.56
C SER A 109 2.00 -58.13 -17.15
N ARG A 110 0.90 -57.36 -17.03
CA ARG A 110 0.21 -57.13 -15.75
C ARG A 110 -0.68 -58.32 -15.44
N THR A 111 -0.07 -59.50 -15.25
CA THR A 111 -0.78 -60.60 -14.59
C THR A 111 -0.96 -60.16 -13.15
N LEU A 112 -2.18 -59.78 -12.77
CA LEU A 112 -2.56 -59.74 -11.37
C LEU A 112 -2.26 -61.15 -10.83
N LEU A 113 -1.42 -61.25 -9.80
CA LEU A 113 -1.31 -62.50 -9.05
C LEU A 113 -2.72 -62.85 -8.58
N ASP A 114 -3.26 -63.94 -9.13
CA ASP A 114 -4.54 -64.43 -8.66
C ASP A 114 -4.35 -64.80 -7.18
N PRO A 115 -5.27 -64.41 -6.28
CA PRO A 115 -5.13 -64.64 -4.85
C PRO A 115 -5.06 -66.13 -4.47
N LYS A 116 -5.21 -67.05 -5.43
CA LYS A 116 -5.05 -68.49 -5.27
C LYS A 116 -3.60 -68.95 -5.30
N ASP A 117 -2.68 -68.16 -5.85
CA ASP A 117 -1.25 -68.49 -5.94
C ASP A 117 -0.47 -68.06 -4.69
N ALA A 118 -1.14 -67.43 -3.72
CA ALA A 118 -0.56 -66.95 -2.46
C ALA A 118 -0.58 -67.99 -1.32
N GLU A 119 -1.08 -69.20 -1.55
CA GLU A 119 -0.99 -70.31 -0.61
C GLU A 119 0.29 -71.13 -0.88
N ILE A 120 1.36 -70.80 -0.16
CA ILE A 120 2.59 -71.60 -0.12
C ILE A 120 2.61 -72.37 1.20
N THR A 121 2.61 -73.69 1.07
CA THR A 121 2.95 -74.72 2.07
C THR A 121 4.40 -74.63 2.53
#